data_AF-A0A3D4YLA4-F1
#
_entry.id   AF-A0A3D4YLA4-F1
#
_cell.length_a   1.000
_cell.length_b   1.000
_cell.length_c   1.000
_cell.angle_alpha   90.00
_cell.angle_beta   90.00
_cell.angle_gamma   90.00
#
_symmetry.space_group_name_H-M   'P 1'
#
loop_
_entity.id
_entity.type
_entity.pdbx_description
1 polymer ?
#
loop_
_entity_poly.entity_id
_entity_poly.type
_entity_poly.pdbx_seq_one_letter_code
_entity_poly.pdbx_strand_id
1 'polypeptide(L)'
;MKLAHRLLLQSLAIIAVMVISVVVIIDIQLHSSIIEQTTHDLAGEARLLATQWRSGVDPDSLADEAGVATGHRVTLIDSTGHVVGDSEFDGPALQGLENHSNRPEVVDARKNGVGSVRRMSPSTGEERLYVAVKARRGVARVSVTTV
;
A
#
# COMPACT_ATOMS: atom_id res chain seq x y z
N MET A 1 45.29 -32.36 20.34
CA MET A 1 44.99 -31.25 19.38
C MET A 1 43.74 -31.49 18.52
N LYS A 2 43.45 -32.71 18.02
CA LYS A 2 42.25 -32.98 17.18
C LYS A 2 40.89 -32.77 17.89
N LEU A 3 40.80 -33.05 19.20
CA LEU A 3 39.56 -32.90 19.97
C LEU A 3 39.19 -31.41 20.16
N ALA A 4 40.15 -30.58 20.56
CA ALA A 4 39.96 -29.14 20.72
C ALA A 4 39.53 -28.47 19.40
N HIS A 5 40.13 -28.86 18.27
CA HIS A 5 39.75 -28.35 16.96
C HIS A 5 38.31 -28.73 16.57
N ARG A 6 37.88 -29.97 16.83
CA ARG A 6 36.48 -30.39 16.59
C ARG A 6 35.48 -29.61 17.44
N LEU A 7 35.77 -29.41 18.73
CA LEU A 7 34.92 -28.63 19.63
C LEU A 7 34.82 -27.16 19.20
N LEU A 8 35.94 -26.58 18.74
CA LEU A 8 35.99 -25.21 18.25
C LEU A 8 35.16 -25.05 16.96
N LEU A 9 35.27 -25.99 16.02
CA LEU A 9 34.46 -25.96 14.79
C LEU A 9 32.97 -26.09 15.09
N GLN A 10 32.59 -26.96 16.04
CA GLN A 10 31.20 -27.13 16.46
C GLN A 10 30.64 -25.89 17.15
N SER A 11 31.39 -25.26 18.06
CA SER A 11 30.95 -24.03 18.71
C SER A 11 30.82 -22.89 17.70
N LEU A 12 31.75 -22.77 16.75
CA LEU A 12 31.68 -21.79 15.67
C LEU A 12 30.46 -22.02 14.77
N ALA A 13 30.16 -23.27 14.43
CA ALA A 13 28.98 -23.62 13.65
C ALA A 13 27.67 -23.25 14.37
N ILE A 14 27.58 -23.53 15.67
CA ILE A 14 26.41 -23.18 16.49
C ILE A 14 26.23 -21.65 16.53
N ILE A 15 27.32 -20.90 16.75
CA ILE A 15 27.29 -19.43 16.75
C ILE A 15 26.83 -18.91 15.38
N ALA A 16 27.35 -19.46 14.28
CA ALA A 16 26.97 -19.05 12.93
C ALA A 16 25.47 -19.30 12.68
N VAL A 17 24.95 -20.47 13.03
CA VAL A 17 23.51 -20.79 12.92
C VAL A 17 22.68 -19.84 13.76
N MET A 18 23.11 -19.53 14.99
CA MET A 18 22.41 -18.62 15.87
C MET A 18 22.37 -17.20 15.30
N VAL A 19 23.49 -16.70 14.79
CA VAL A 19 23.57 -15.38 14.14
C VAL A 19 22.68 -15.31 12.91
N ILE A 20 22.73 -16.32 12.03
CA ILE A 20 21.88 -16.38 10.83
C ILE A 20 20.40 -16.37 11.23
N SER A 21 20.03 -17.18 12.23
CA SER A 21 18.65 -17.26 12.70
C SER A 21 18.15 -15.92 13.23
N VAL A 22 18.97 -15.22 14.01
CA VAL A 22 18.63 -13.89 14.54
C VAL A 22 18.47 -12.87 13.41
N VAL A 23 19.38 -12.86 12.43
CA VAL A 23 19.29 -11.95 11.28
C VAL A 23 18.00 -12.19 10.50
N VAL A 24 17.65 -13.45 10.20
CA VAL A 24 16.42 -13.80 9.47
C VAL A 24 15.16 -13.39 10.24
N ILE A 25 15.13 -13.62 11.56
CA ILE A 25 13.97 -13.25 12.39
C ILE A 25 13.79 -11.72 12.42
N ILE A 26 14.88 -10.98 12.60
CA ILE A 26 14.86 -9.52 12.62
C ILE A 26 14.36 -8.98 11.28
N ASP A 27 14.86 -9.51 10.18
CA ASP A 27 14.48 -9.10 8.82
C ASP A 27 12.97 -9.26 8.59
N ILE A 28 12.42 -10.45 8.87
CA ILE A 28 10.98 -10.73 8.72
C ILE A 28 10.13 -9.80 9.58
N GLN A 29 10.55 -9.57 10.83
CA GLN A 29 9.78 -8.77 11.77
C GLN A 29 9.83 -7.27 11.42
N LEU A 30 10.99 -6.76 11.01
CA LEU A 30 11.14 -5.39 10.55
C LEU A 30 10.30 -5.13 9.29
N HIS A 31 10.40 -6.01 8.28
CA HIS A 31 9.62 -5.87 7.06
C HIS A 31 8.11 -5.84 7.31
N SER A 32 7.61 -6.72 8.17
CA SER A 32 6.18 -6.76 8.52
C SER A 32 5.74 -5.46 9.20
N SER A 33 6.55 -4.96 10.14
CA SER A 33 6.27 -3.72 10.87
C SER A 33 6.27 -2.50 9.96
N ILE A 34 7.19 -2.45 8.99
CA ILE A 34 7.26 -1.36 8.00
C ILE A 34 5.99 -1.34 7.16
N ILE A 35 5.56 -2.50 6.62
CA ILE A 35 4.35 -2.58 5.79
C ILE A 35 3.10 -2.21 6.57
N GLU A 36 3.00 -2.64 7.84
CA GLU A 36 1.87 -2.32 8.70
C GLU A 36 1.81 -0.81 9.00
N GLN A 37 2.96 -0.20 9.33
CA GLN A 37 3.06 1.24 9.54
C GLN A 37 2.69 2.03 8.28
N THR A 38 3.25 1.67 7.12
CA THR A 38 2.90 2.30 5.84
C THR A 38 1.40 2.15 5.54
N THR A 39 0.83 0.98 5.80
CA THR A 39 -0.62 0.75 5.64
C THR A 39 -1.44 1.70 6.53
N HIS A 40 -1.01 1.87 7.79
CA HIS A 40 -1.65 2.78 8.74
C HIS A 40 -1.57 4.25 8.30
N ASP A 41 -0.41 4.68 7.83
CA ASP A 41 -0.16 6.05 7.37
C ASP A 41 -0.99 6.37 6.12
N LEU A 42 -0.95 5.50 5.11
CA LEU A 42 -1.76 5.63 3.89
C LEU A 42 -3.27 5.58 4.19
N ALA A 43 -3.70 4.79 5.18
CA ALA A 43 -5.09 4.79 5.62
C ALA A 43 -5.45 6.12 6.30
N GLY A 44 -4.53 6.76 7.00
CA GLY A 44 -4.68 8.12 7.53
C GLY A 44 -4.88 9.15 6.42
N GLU A 45 -4.01 9.14 5.42
CA GLU A 45 -4.10 10.00 4.24
C GLU A 45 -5.43 9.79 3.49
N ALA A 46 -5.78 8.53 3.19
CA ALA A 46 -7.03 8.19 2.51
C ALA A 46 -8.26 8.62 3.33
N ARG A 47 -8.23 8.55 4.67
CA ARG A 47 -9.30 9.08 5.54
C ARG A 47 -9.41 10.60 5.41
N LEU A 48 -8.30 11.33 5.41
CA LEU A 48 -8.32 12.78 5.23
C LEU A 48 -8.97 13.13 3.89
N LEU A 49 -8.58 12.47 2.80
CA LEU A 49 -9.18 12.65 1.48
C LEU A 49 -10.67 12.30 1.46
N ALA A 50 -11.06 11.21 2.11
CA ALA A 50 -12.46 10.82 2.24
C ALA A 50 -13.31 11.88 2.96
N THR A 51 -12.73 12.66 3.88
CA THR A 51 -13.44 13.77 4.56
C THR A 51 -13.48 15.06 3.76
N GLN A 52 -12.47 15.29 2.90
CA GLN A 52 -12.37 16.46 2.02
C GLN A 52 -13.24 16.30 0.76
N TRP A 53 -13.46 15.07 0.30
CA TRP A 53 -14.29 14.77 -0.86
C TRP A 53 -15.79 14.99 -0.60
N ARG A 54 -16.17 16.28 -0.62
CA ARG A 54 -17.52 16.79 -0.34
C ARG A 54 -18.24 17.16 -1.63
N SER A 55 -19.54 17.42 -1.51
CA SER A 55 -20.33 17.92 -2.65
C SER A 55 -19.79 19.26 -3.14
N GLY A 56 -19.63 19.41 -4.45
CA GLY A 56 -19.09 20.62 -5.07
C GLY A 56 -17.56 20.68 -5.17
N VAL A 57 -16.85 19.72 -4.58
CA VAL A 57 -15.41 19.53 -4.81
C VAL A 57 -15.23 18.66 -6.04
N ASP A 58 -14.43 19.14 -6.99
CA ASP A 58 -14.02 18.35 -8.14
C ASP A 58 -13.10 17.21 -7.70
N PRO A 59 -13.47 15.93 -7.91
CA PRO A 59 -12.67 14.79 -7.49
C PRO A 59 -11.29 14.74 -8.15
N ASP A 60 -11.17 15.18 -9.40
CA ASP A 60 -9.92 15.11 -10.15
C ASP A 60 -8.90 16.10 -9.59
N SER A 61 -9.30 17.38 -9.50
CA SER A 61 -8.49 18.42 -8.86
C SER A 61 -8.07 18.05 -7.43
N LEU A 62 -8.96 17.42 -6.65
CA LEU A 62 -8.64 16.95 -5.30
C LEU A 62 -7.60 15.81 -5.31
N ALA A 63 -7.68 14.90 -6.28
CA ALA A 63 -6.70 13.82 -6.42
C ALA A 63 -5.33 14.40 -6.80
N ASP A 64 -5.27 15.36 -7.73
CA ASP A 64 -4.04 16.02 -8.16
C ASP A 64 -3.35 16.77 -7.02
N GLU A 65 -4.09 17.65 -6.33
CA GLU A 65 -3.56 18.43 -5.20
C GLU A 65 -3.03 17.50 -4.11
N ALA A 66 -3.76 16.43 -3.81
CA ALA A 66 -3.36 15.44 -2.84
C ALA A 66 -2.13 14.65 -3.28
N GLY A 67 -2.06 14.24 -4.55
CA GLY A 67 -0.92 13.50 -5.09
C GLY A 67 0.36 14.32 -5.09
N VAL A 68 0.26 15.63 -5.39
CA VAL A 68 1.39 16.56 -5.27
C VAL A 68 1.82 16.73 -3.80
N ALA A 69 0.85 16.86 -2.88
CA ALA A 69 1.14 17.10 -1.47
C ALA A 69 1.75 15.89 -0.75
N THR A 70 1.32 14.68 -1.09
CA THR A 70 1.77 13.44 -0.45
C THR A 70 2.93 12.77 -1.19
N GLY A 71 3.09 13.05 -2.49
CA GLY A 71 3.99 12.28 -3.36
C GLY A 71 3.50 10.86 -3.64
N HIS A 72 2.26 10.53 -3.26
CA HIS A 72 1.64 9.22 -3.48
C HIS A 72 0.60 9.31 -4.59
N ARG A 73 0.34 8.19 -5.27
CA ARG A 73 -0.75 8.14 -6.23
C ARG A 73 -2.09 8.10 -5.48
N VAL A 74 -2.94 9.07 -5.76
CA VAL A 74 -4.30 9.18 -5.22
C VAL A 74 -5.31 8.84 -6.30
N THR A 75 -6.30 8.02 -5.96
CA THR A 75 -7.41 7.67 -6.85
C THR A 75 -8.73 7.82 -6.09
N LEU A 76 -9.67 8.59 -6.63
CA LEU A 76 -11.03 8.70 -6.13
C LEU A 76 -11.98 7.86 -6.99
N ILE A 77 -12.71 6.97 -6.34
CA ILE A 77 -13.53 5.95 -6.99
C ILE A 77 -14.96 6.13 -6.52
N ASP A 78 -15.91 6.26 -7.43
CA ASP A 78 -17.31 6.46 -7.08
C ASP A 78 -17.98 5.19 -6.51
N SER A 79 -19.26 5.30 -6.15
CA SER A 79 -20.06 4.18 -5.65
C SER A 79 -20.24 3.02 -6.64
N THR A 80 -20.14 3.29 -7.95
CA THR A 80 -20.26 2.30 -9.03
C THR A 80 -18.92 1.63 -9.36
N GLY A 81 -17.81 2.18 -8.84
CA GLY A 81 -16.46 1.69 -9.06
C GLY A 81 -15.72 2.42 -10.18
N HIS A 82 -16.32 3.42 -10.82
CA HIS A 82 -15.60 4.23 -11.81
C HIS A 82 -14.61 5.15 -11.12
N VAL A 83 -13.46 5.32 -11.75
CA VAL A 83 -12.46 6.30 -11.33
C VAL A 83 -12.95 7.67 -11.78
N VAL A 84 -13.10 8.58 -10.83
CA VAL A 84 -13.61 9.95 -11.06
C VAL A 84 -12.56 11.02 -10.78
N GLY A 85 -11.40 10.62 -10.26
CA GLY A 85 -10.21 11.45 -10.17
C GLY A 85 -8.97 10.57 -9.93
N ASP A 86 -7.85 10.89 -10.54
CA ASP A 86 -6.59 10.17 -10.34
C ASP A 86 -5.38 11.07 -10.55
N SER A 87 -4.47 11.10 -9.57
CA SER A 87 -3.33 12.03 -9.59
C SER A 87 -2.24 11.72 -10.64
N GLU A 88 -2.37 10.61 -11.38
CA GLU A 88 -1.45 10.23 -12.46
C GLU A 88 -2.10 10.30 -13.85
N PHE A 89 -3.43 10.39 -13.96
CA PHE A 89 -4.15 10.27 -15.23
C PHE A 89 -5.26 11.31 -15.35
N ASP A 90 -5.21 12.10 -16.43
CA ASP A 90 -6.18 13.16 -16.69
C ASP A 90 -7.06 12.91 -17.92
N GLY A 91 -8.18 13.63 -17.98
CA GLY A 91 -8.98 13.81 -19.21
C GLY A 91 -9.40 12.49 -19.87
N PRO A 92 -9.10 12.25 -21.16
CA PRO A 92 -9.45 10.99 -21.82
C PRO A 92 -8.78 9.75 -21.21
N ALA A 93 -7.59 9.90 -20.64
CA ALA A 93 -6.86 8.77 -20.04
C ALA A 93 -7.52 8.35 -18.71
N LEU A 94 -7.97 9.31 -17.92
CA LEU A 94 -8.78 9.08 -16.72
C LEU A 94 -10.07 8.31 -17.05
N GLN A 95 -10.80 8.77 -18.08
CA GLN A 95 -12.06 8.14 -18.53
C GLN A 95 -11.84 6.73 -19.09
N GLY A 96 -10.64 6.44 -19.58
CA GLY A 96 -10.25 5.12 -20.08
C GLY A 96 -9.82 4.12 -19.01
N LEU A 97 -9.70 4.53 -17.74
CA LEU A 97 -9.32 3.62 -16.66
C LEU A 97 -10.40 2.56 -16.42
N GLU A 98 -9.94 1.33 -16.18
CA GLU A 98 -10.82 0.21 -15.85
C GLU A 98 -11.64 0.51 -14.59
N ASN A 99 -12.88 0.02 -14.56
CA ASN A 99 -13.69 0.09 -13.36
C ASN A 99 -13.03 -0.70 -12.20
N HIS A 100 -12.95 -0.08 -11.02
CA HIS A 100 -12.26 -0.58 -9.85
C HIS A 100 -13.18 -1.26 -8.81
N SER A 101 -14.46 -1.46 -9.12
CA SER A 101 -15.43 -2.12 -8.23
C SER A 101 -14.99 -3.50 -7.73
N ASN A 102 -14.24 -4.24 -8.54
CA ASN A 102 -13.77 -5.60 -8.23
C ASN A 102 -12.36 -5.63 -7.61
N ARG A 103 -11.73 -4.48 -7.37
CA ARG A 103 -10.42 -4.43 -6.73
C ARG A 103 -10.59 -4.84 -5.25
N PRO A 104 -9.80 -5.80 -4.74
CA PRO A 104 -10.03 -6.35 -3.40
C PRO A 104 -9.97 -5.28 -2.31
N GLU A 105 -9.04 -4.33 -2.40
CA GLU A 105 -8.94 -3.20 -1.47
C GLU A 105 -10.20 -2.32 -1.46
N VAL A 106 -10.83 -2.13 -2.62
CA VAL A 106 -12.06 -1.32 -2.78
C VAL A 106 -13.26 -2.07 -2.22
N VAL A 107 -13.36 -3.38 -2.48
CA VAL A 107 -14.41 -4.24 -1.94
C VAL A 107 -14.35 -4.27 -0.41
N ASP A 108 -13.16 -4.47 0.15
CA ASP A 108 -12.96 -4.50 1.60
C ASP A 108 -13.23 -3.13 2.23
N ALA A 109 -12.77 -2.03 1.62
CA ALA A 109 -13.08 -0.69 2.08
C ALA A 109 -14.59 -0.41 2.13
N ARG A 110 -15.34 -0.83 1.11
CA ARG A 110 -16.81 -0.66 1.07
C ARG A 110 -17.50 -1.42 2.21
N LYS A 111 -17.01 -2.62 2.52
CA LYS A 111 -17.57 -3.53 3.53
C LYS A 111 -17.18 -3.15 4.96
N ASN A 112 -15.88 -2.96 5.20
CA ASN A 112 -15.28 -2.81 6.53
C ASN A 112 -14.85 -1.37 6.86
N GLY A 113 -14.95 -0.45 5.89
CA GLY A 113 -14.53 0.95 6.02
C GLY A 113 -13.09 1.21 5.56
N VAL A 114 -12.22 0.19 5.62
CA VAL A 114 -10.85 0.22 5.12
C VAL A 114 -10.52 -1.13 4.48
N GLY A 115 -9.69 -1.11 3.44
CA GLY A 115 -9.14 -2.29 2.79
C GLY A 115 -7.74 -2.00 2.28
N SER A 116 -6.87 -3.01 2.27
CA SER A 116 -5.53 -2.88 1.73
C SER A 116 -5.10 -4.16 1.02
N VAL A 117 -4.25 -4.01 0.01
CA VAL A 117 -3.66 -5.15 -0.70
C VAL A 117 -2.27 -4.77 -1.21
N ARG A 118 -1.33 -5.70 -1.08
CA ARG A 118 -0.07 -5.66 -1.81
C ARG A 118 -0.22 -6.52 -3.06
N ARG A 119 -0.05 -5.93 -4.24
CA ARG A 119 -0.13 -6.66 -5.51
C ARG A 119 0.70 -6.00 -6.59
N MET A 120 1.02 -6.77 -7.61
CA MET A 120 1.60 -6.25 -8.84
C MET A 120 0.61 -5.30 -9.54
N SER A 121 1.10 -4.13 -9.93
CA SER A 121 0.37 -3.14 -10.72
C SER A 121 0.33 -3.58 -12.19
N PRO A 122 -0.85 -3.76 -12.80
CA PRO A 122 -0.95 -4.17 -14.21
C PRO A 122 -0.39 -3.12 -15.17
N SER A 123 -0.46 -1.83 -14.81
CA SER A 123 -0.05 -0.73 -15.69
C SER A 123 1.44 -0.42 -15.61
N THR A 124 2.08 -0.63 -14.43
CA THR A 124 3.50 -0.29 -14.22
C THR A 124 4.40 -1.52 -14.09
N GLY A 125 3.85 -2.70 -13.80
CA GLY A 125 4.64 -3.91 -13.56
C GLY A 125 5.42 -3.88 -12.24
N GLU A 126 5.08 -2.96 -11.33
CA GLU A 126 5.70 -2.82 -10.02
C GLU A 126 4.80 -3.36 -8.91
N GLU A 127 5.41 -3.89 -7.85
CA GLU A 127 4.67 -4.27 -6.66
C GLU A 127 4.29 -3.01 -5.88
N ARG A 128 2.99 -2.86 -5.60
CA ARG A 128 2.47 -1.68 -4.92
C ARG A 128 1.59 -2.10 -3.76
N LEU A 129 1.63 -1.29 -2.71
CA LEU A 129 0.68 -1.31 -1.61
C LEU A 129 -0.45 -0.35 -1.94
N TYR A 130 -1.67 -0.87 -1.99
CA TYR A 130 -2.89 -0.10 -2.20
C TYR A 130 -3.67 -0.06 -0.90
N VAL A 131 -4.07 1.13 -0.48
CA VAL A 131 -4.92 1.33 0.70
C VAL A 131 -6.13 2.13 0.30
N ALA A 132 -7.31 1.60 0.59
CA ALA A 132 -8.60 2.19 0.25
C ALA A 132 -9.43 2.43 1.51
N VAL A 133 -10.08 3.58 1.56
CA VAL A 133 -10.95 3.99 2.66
C VAL A 133 -12.30 4.42 2.12
N LYS A 134 -13.36 4.00 2.79
CA LYS A 134 -14.74 4.38 2.44
C LYS A 134 -14.93 5.89 2.62
N ALA A 135 -15.46 6.53 1.59
CA ALA A 135 -15.86 7.93 1.59
C ALA A 135 -17.38 8.06 1.43
N ARG A 136 -17.92 9.25 1.70
CA ARG A 136 -19.36 9.50 1.50
C ARG A 136 -19.83 9.33 0.06
N ARG A 137 -18.94 9.63 -0.91
CA ARG A 137 -19.23 9.61 -2.35
C ARG A 137 -18.70 8.37 -3.07
N GLY A 138 -18.04 7.47 -2.34
CA GLY A 138 -17.40 6.29 -2.91
C GLY A 138 -16.25 5.79 -2.04
N VAL A 139 -15.04 5.74 -2.59
CA VAL A 139 -13.82 5.25 -1.95
C VAL A 139 -12.65 6.16 -2.32
N ALA A 140 -11.87 6.57 -1.34
CA ALA A 140 -10.58 7.23 -1.54
C ALA A 140 -9.48 6.18 -1.43
N ARG A 141 -8.61 6.09 -2.44
CA ARG A 141 -7.51 5.13 -2.49
C ARG A 141 -6.18 5.87 -2.61
N VAL A 142 -5.18 5.41 -1.88
CA VAL A 142 -3.79 5.87 -1.98
C VAL A 142 -2.90 4.66 -2.24
N SER A 143 -1.87 4.82 -3.06
CA SER A 143 -0.92 3.75 -3.35
C SER A 143 0.52 4.22 -3.46
N VAL A 144 1.43 3.35 -3.00
CA VAL A 144 2.87 3.56 -3.04
C VAL A 144 3.58 2.32 -3.60
N THR A 145 4.66 2.52 -4.33
CA THR A 145 5.54 1.43 -4.76
C THR A 145 6.25 0.84 -3.54
N THR A 146 6.21 -0.48 -3.42
CA THR A 146 6.92 -1.20 -2.36
C THR A 146 8.23 -1.74 -2.95
N VAL A 147 9.35 -1.45 -2.30
CA VAL A 147 10.69 -1.95 -2.68
C VAL A 147 10.95 -3.30 -2.03
#